data_AF-A0A654M9M8-F1
#
_entry.id   AF-A0A654M9M8-F1
#
_cell.length_a   1.000
_cell.length_b   1.000
_cell.length_c   1.000
_cell.angle_alpha   90.00
_cell.angle_beta   90.00
_cell.angle_gamma   90.00
#
_symmetry.space_group_name_H-M   'P 1'
#
loop_
_entity.id
_entity.type
_entity.pdbx_description
1 polymer ?
#
loop_
_entity_poly.entity_id
_entity_poly.type
_entity_poly.pdbx_seq_one_letter_code
_entity_poly.pdbx_strand_id
1 'polypeptide(L)'
;MSSTGSRALVYSKENYTLPFGGSTIGPGHVNLRLDLDAIHSPSNYGLSFYTAESFKSNEVRDFTNWIAVPPGIINIMTDPKDSVIRQGEEELVPAEFETPLSDNVTSITFDNDPSYSFDGLNVSAERVHPPLFRVQASPQTPVGVYDIPILASMSIQTTSSKLPMFNDTVTGGSDPEFQISKEYPTTGYITSKANLTITVLPPLTVSETFIGFWDIWGDAIALIVAGAVGAFATFLVDHLKSKREQK
;
A
#
# COMPACT_ATOMS: atom_id res chain seq x y z
N MET A 1 -13.66 11.83 8.54
CA MET A 1 -12.74 12.98 8.47
C MET A 1 -13.33 14.14 9.25
N SER A 2 -12.92 14.35 10.52
CA SER A 2 -13.43 15.50 11.28
C SER A 2 -12.88 16.78 10.66
N SER A 3 -13.73 17.48 9.91
CA SER A 3 -13.44 18.74 9.22
C SER A 3 -13.45 19.96 10.14
N THR A 4 -13.64 19.75 11.44
CA THR A 4 -13.59 20.80 12.46
C THR A 4 -12.49 20.40 13.43
N GLY A 5 -11.34 21.07 13.33
CA GLY A 5 -10.23 20.94 14.29
C GLY A 5 -10.63 21.51 15.65
N SER A 6 -11.58 20.84 16.30
CA SER A 6 -12.02 21.08 17.67
C SER A 6 -10.85 20.78 18.59
N ARG A 7 -10.66 21.63 19.59
CA ARG A 7 -9.50 21.63 20.47
C ARG A 7 -10.01 21.50 21.89
N ALA A 8 -9.42 20.61 22.67
CA ALA A 8 -9.79 20.38 24.06
C ALA A 8 -8.53 20.17 24.90
N LEU A 9 -8.43 20.89 26.02
CA LEU A 9 -7.48 20.57 27.08
C LEU A 9 -8.17 19.55 27.99
N VAL A 10 -7.70 18.30 27.94
CA VAL A 10 -8.31 17.20 28.69
C VAL A 10 -7.68 17.05 30.07
N TYR A 11 -6.42 17.48 30.24
CA TYR A 11 -5.74 17.48 31.52
C TYR A 11 -4.58 18.48 31.53
N SER A 12 -4.45 19.28 32.58
CA SER A 12 -3.26 20.10 32.84
C SER A 12 -2.84 19.95 34.30
N LYS A 13 -1.53 19.83 34.52
CA LYS A 13 -0.95 19.81 35.86
C LYS A 13 0.33 20.65 35.89
N GLU A 14 0.22 21.80 36.54
CA GLU A 14 1.36 22.67 36.81
C GLU A 14 2.16 22.16 38.02
N ASN A 15 3.45 22.49 38.07
CA ASN A 15 4.35 22.16 39.18
C ASN A 15 4.38 20.66 39.52
N TYR A 16 4.51 19.81 38.49
CA TYR A 16 4.65 18.37 38.66
C TYR A 16 6.00 18.02 39.29
N THR A 17 5.98 17.63 40.57
CA THR A 17 7.18 17.27 41.36
C THR A 17 7.28 15.78 41.65
N LEU A 18 6.29 14.98 41.22
CA LEU A 18 6.30 13.54 41.41
C LEU A 18 7.31 12.91 40.44
N PRO A 19 7.98 11.81 40.84
CA PRO A 19 8.78 11.05 39.89
C PRO A 19 7.87 10.49 38.81
N PHE A 20 8.27 10.63 37.55
CA PHE A 20 7.70 9.80 36.49
C PHE A 20 7.95 8.33 36.87
N GLY A 21 6.89 7.52 36.85
CA GLY A 21 7.03 6.09 37.16
C GLY A 21 8.15 5.48 36.33
N GLY A 22 9.01 4.67 36.96
CA GLY A 22 10.19 4.10 36.30
C GLY A 22 9.82 3.48 34.95
N SER A 23 10.50 3.89 33.88
CA SER A 23 10.26 3.34 32.56
C SER A 23 10.66 1.88 32.53
N THR A 24 9.78 1.03 31.99
CA THR A 24 10.07 -0.38 31.69
C THR A 24 11.01 -0.55 30.50
N ILE A 25 11.30 0.53 29.77
CA ILE A 25 12.05 0.56 28.51
C ILE A 25 13.54 0.93 28.76
N GLY A 26 13.86 1.49 29.93
CA GLY A 26 15.23 1.83 30.33
C GLY A 26 15.40 3.27 30.83
N PRO A 27 16.62 3.66 31.23
CA PRO A 27 16.91 5.02 31.66
C PRO A 27 16.64 6.04 30.52
N GLY A 28 16.25 7.26 30.88
CA GLY A 28 16.02 8.36 29.91
C GLY A 28 14.66 8.37 29.21
N HIS A 29 13.72 7.50 29.60
CA HIS A 29 12.38 7.43 29.01
C HIS A 29 11.30 7.81 30.04
N VAL A 30 10.23 8.44 29.56
CA VAL A 30 9.06 8.80 30.37
C VAL A 30 7.83 8.07 29.83
N ASN A 31 7.10 7.39 30.71
CA ASN A 31 5.83 6.76 30.35
C ASN A 31 4.68 7.75 30.57
N LEU A 32 4.02 8.13 29.46
CA LEU A 32 2.81 8.94 29.47
C LEU A 32 1.60 8.05 29.18
N ARG A 33 0.48 8.32 29.86
CA ARG A 33 -0.81 7.65 29.63
C ARG A 33 -1.82 8.67 29.13
N LEU A 34 -2.46 8.36 28.02
CA LEU A 34 -3.53 9.16 27.44
C LEU A 34 -4.79 8.32 27.41
N ASP A 35 -5.84 8.79 28.08
CA ASP A 35 -7.17 8.20 28.00
C ASP A 35 -7.86 8.70 26.72
N LEU A 36 -8.13 7.78 25.79
CA LEU A 36 -8.69 8.10 24.50
C LEU A 36 -10.19 8.42 24.59
N ASP A 37 -10.89 7.89 25.59
CA ASP A 37 -12.32 8.15 25.80
C ASP A 37 -12.56 9.61 26.23
N ALA A 38 -11.51 10.25 26.77
CA ALA A 38 -11.56 11.63 27.22
C ALA A 38 -11.27 12.67 26.12
N ILE A 39 -10.72 12.28 24.95
CA ILE A 39 -10.32 13.18 23.85
C ILE A 39 -11.27 13.11 22.64
N HIS A 40 -12.56 13.41 22.85
CA HIS A 40 -13.63 13.18 21.85
C HIS A 40 -13.69 11.71 21.39
N SER A 41 -14.73 11.31 20.64
CA SER A 41 -14.96 9.90 20.28
C SER A 41 -14.79 9.57 18.78
N PRO A 42 -13.78 10.05 18.03
CA PRO A 42 -13.44 9.37 16.78
C PRO A 42 -12.74 8.03 17.07
N SER A 43 -13.03 7.01 16.26
CA SER A 43 -12.43 5.68 16.40
C SER A 43 -10.98 5.60 15.88
N ASN A 44 -10.49 6.64 15.19
CA ASN A 44 -9.17 6.67 14.54
C ASN A 44 -8.49 8.03 14.81
N TYR A 45 -7.24 7.99 15.28
CA TYR A 45 -6.39 9.14 15.58
C TYR A 45 -5.01 9.00 14.96
N GLY A 46 -4.42 10.12 14.57
CA GLY A 46 -2.96 10.26 14.50
C GLY A 46 -2.47 10.98 15.75
N LEU A 47 -1.54 10.39 16.50
CA LEU A 47 -0.94 10.98 17.69
C LEU A 47 0.54 11.27 17.45
N SER A 48 1.02 12.41 17.94
CA SER A 48 2.45 12.73 18.05
C SER A 48 2.64 13.37 19.42
N PHE A 49 3.71 12.99 20.10
CA PHE A 49 4.11 13.60 21.37
C PHE A 49 5.20 14.62 21.10
N TYR A 50 5.26 15.66 21.92
CA TYR A 50 6.36 16.61 21.85
C TYR A 50 6.83 17.01 23.23
N THR A 51 8.10 17.40 23.31
CA THR A 51 8.68 18.05 24.48
C THR A 51 9.14 19.44 24.07
N ALA A 52 8.92 20.43 24.92
CA ALA A 52 9.40 21.78 24.73
C ALA A 52 10.27 22.20 25.91
N GLU A 53 11.42 22.81 25.63
CA GLU A 53 12.23 23.50 26.61
C GLU A 53 12.30 24.97 26.24
N SER A 54 11.98 25.85 27.18
CA SER A 54 12.04 27.29 26.97
C SER A 54 13.05 27.95 27.92
N PHE A 55 13.92 28.78 27.36
CA PHE A 55 14.83 29.64 28.12
C PHE A 55 14.81 31.05 27.53
N LYS A 56 14.24 32.00 28.30
CA LYS A 56 13.97 33.38 27.86
C LYS A 56 13.07 33.40 26.62
N SER A 57 13.60 33.83 25.47
CA SER A 57 12.91 33.91 24.18
C SER A 57 13.20 32.72 23.27
N ASN A 58 14.09 31.80 23.68
CA ASN A 58 14.43 30.63 22.90
C ASN A 58 13.59 29.45 23.38
N GLU A 59 12.97 28.75 22.43
CA GLU A 59 12.24 27.53 22.69
C GLU A 59 12.73 26.46 21.71
N VAL A 60 13.10 25.31 22.23
CA VAL A 60 13.43 24.12 21.43
C VAL A 60 12.32 23.11 21.64
N ARG A 61 11.84 22.55 20.53
CA ARG A 61 10.80 21.53 20.53
C ARG A 61 11.32 20.30 19.83
N ASP A 62 11.01 19.16 20.42
CA ASP A 62 11.26 17.86 19.82
C ASP A 62 9.94 17.12 19.70
N PHE A 63 9.69 16.52 18.54
CA PHE A 63 8.45 15.83 18.20
C PHE A 63 8.75 14.37 17.91
N THR A 64 7.93 13.48 18.45
CA THR A 64 7.96 12.07 18.06
C THR A 64 7.33 11.88 16.68
N ASN A 65 7.70 10.77 16.04
CA ASN A 65 6.96 10.28 14.87
C ASN A 65 5.47 10.13 15.19
N TRP A 66 4.66 10.22 14.14
CA TRP A 66 3.22 10.05 14.25
C TRP A 66 2.88 8.56 14.40
N ILE A 67 1.94 8.26 15.29
CA ILE A 67 1.41 6.91 15.51
C ILE A 67 -0.08 6.91 15.22
N ALA A 68 -0.56 5.86 14.56
CA ALA A 68 -1.98 5.64 14.31
C ALA A 68 -2.59 4.93 15.51
N VAL A 69 -3.76 5.37 15.96
CA VAL A 69 -4.55 4.70 17.00
C VAL A 69 -5.98 4.51 16.53
N PRO A 70 -6.47 3.26 16.42
CA PRO A 70 -5.73 2.01 16.58
C PRO A 70 -4.59 1.91 15.55
N PRO A 71 -3.58 1.05 15.78
CA PRO A 71 -2.52 0.82 14.80
C PRO A 71 -3.13 0.61 13.41
N GLY A 72 -2.74 1.47 12.46
CA GLY A 72 -3.36 1.48 11.14
C GLY A 72 -3.10 0.16 10.43
N ILE A 73 -4.15 -0.57 10.07
CA ILE A 73 -4.02 -1.71 9.17
C ILE A 73 -4.05 -1.14 7.75
N ILE A 74 -3.01 -1.46 6.98
CA ILE A 74 -2.95 -1.10 5.56
C ILE A 74 -3.46 -2.31 4.78
N ASN A 75 -4.56 -2.12 4.04
CA ASN A 75 -5.06 -3.13 3.12
C ASN A 75 -4.52 -2.83 1.72
N ILE A 76 -3.86 -3.81 1.11
CA ILE A 76 -3.47 -3.76 -0.30
C ILE A 76 -4.57 -4.43 -1.11
N MET A 77 -5.13 -3.69 -2.06
CA MET A 77 -6.08 -4.21 -3.03
C MET A 77 -5.40 -4.27 -4.39
N THR A 78 -5.42 -5.43 -5.04
CA THR A 78 -5.03 -5.55 -6.45
C THR A 78 -6.27 -5.74 -7.30
N ASP A 79 -6.20 -5.38 -8.58
CA ASP A 79 -7.22 -5.74 -9.57
C ASP A 79 -6.55 -6.55 -10.68
N PRO A 80 -6.85 -7.87 -10.80
CA PRO A 80 -7.80 -8.65 -10.01
C PRO A 80 -7.37 -8.85 -8.54
N LYS A 81 -8.35 -9.16 -7.68
CA LYS A 81 -8.20 -9.30 -6.21
C LYS A 81 -7.01 -10.17 -5.77
N ASP A 82 -6.72 -11.20 -6.56
CA ASP A 82 -5.52 -12.02 -6.42
C ASP A 82 -4.70 -11.84 -7.69
N SER A 83 -3.45 -11.40 -7.53
CA SER A 83 -2.52 -11.31 -8.65
C SER A 83 -1.98 -12.71 -8.96
N VAL A 84 -2.19 -13.15 -10.19
CA VAL A 84 -1.87 -14.51 -10.62
C VAL A 84 -0.77 -14.47 -11.65
N ILE A 85 0.37 -15.09 -11.35
CA ILE A 85 1.51 -15.19 -12.25
C ILE A 85 1.87 -16.65 -12.51
N ARG A 86 2.31 -17.03 -13.70
CA ARG A 86 2.80 -18.38 -13.96
C ARG A 86 4.31 -18.47 -13.82
N GLN A 87 4.82 -19.68 -13.58
CA GLN A 87 6.25 -19.97 -13.62
C GLN A 87 6.87 -19.51 -14.96
N GLY A 88 7.94 -18.72 -14.88
CA GLY A 88 8.66 -18.18 -16.05
C GLY A 88 8.09 -16.87 -16.59
N GLU A 89 7.04 -16.33 -15.98
CA GLU A 89 6.43 -15.06 -16.40
C GLU A 89 6.91 -13.88 -15.54
N GLU A 90 6.71 -12.69 -16.10
CA GLU A 90 6.94 -11.41 -15.45
C GLU A 90 5.74 -10.52 -15.72
N GLU A 91 5.19 -9.92 -14.66
CA GLU A 91 3.97 -9.10 -14.74
C GLU A 91 4.07 -7.85 -13.87
N LEU A 92 3.40 -6.79 -14.30
CA LEU A 92 3.22 -5.56 -13.53
C LEU A 92 1.85 -5.59 -12.86
N VAL A 93 1.84 -5.66 -11.55
CA VAL A 93 0.65 -5.72 -10.71
C VAL A 93 0.31 -4.32 -10.19
N PRO A 94 -0.77 -3.69 -10.67
CA PRO A 94 -1.27 -2.46 -10.09
C PRO A 94 -1.91 -2.76 -8.73
N ALA A 95 -1.72 -1.86 -7.77
CA ALA A 95 -2.31 -1.99 -6.45
C ALA A 95 -2.79 -0.65 -5.90
N GLU A 96 -3.74 -0.73 -4.97
CA GLU A 96 -4.30 0.39 -4.23
C GLU A 96 -4.11 0.12 -2.73
N PHE A 97 -3.71 1.17 -2.00
CA PHE A 97 -3.59 1.11 -0.55
C PHE A 97 -4.77 1.82 0.08
N GLU A 98 -5.56 1.09 0.86
CA GLU A 98 -6.69 1.67 1.61
C GLU A 98 -6.29 1.80 3.08
N THR A 99 -6.43 3.00 3.64
CA THR A 99 -6.30 3.21 5.09
C THR A 99 -7.33 4.18 5.66
N PRO A 100 -7.65 4.06 6.97
CA PRO A 100 -8.59 4.98 7.60
C PRO A 100 -8.07 6.42 7.74
N LEU A 101 -6.77 6.67 7.54
CA LEU A 101 -6.14 7.96 7.86
C LEU A 101 -5.66 8.74 6.63
N SER A 102 -5.14 8.05 5.59
CA SER A 102 -4.62 8.69 4.37
C SER A 102 -4.40 7.68 3.24
N ASP A 103 -4.66 8.10 2.02
CA ASP A 103 -4.41 7.31 0.81
C ASP A 103 -3.07 7.69 0.15
N ASN A 104 -2.33 8.64 0.73
CA ASN A 104 -1.10 9.17 0.16
C ASN A 104 0.14 8.41 0.66
N VAL A 105 0.49 7.35 -0.09
CA VAL A 105 1.69 6.53 0.14
C VAL A 105 2.94 7.25 -0.35
N THR A 106 3.93 7.35 0.53
CA THR A 106 5.20 8.07 0.27
C THR A 106 6.39 7.14 0.11
N SER A 107 6.35 5.93 0.67
CA SER A 107 7.39 4.92 0.45
C SER A 107 6.85 3.51 0.62
N ILE A 108 7.42 2.56 -0.12
CA ILE A 108 7.14 1.12 -0.04
C ILE A 108 8.49 0.41 0.08
N THR A 109 8.62 -0.48 1.05
CA THR A 109 9.86 -1.24 1.33
C THR A 109 9.54 -2.69 1.71
N PHE A 110 10.46 -3.61 1.45
CA PHE A 110 10.35 -5.04 1.76
C PHE A 110 11.45 -5.40 2.75
N ASP A 111 11.14 -5.66 4.03
CA ASP A 111 12.14 -6.02 5.07
C ASP A 111 13.44 -5.16 5.07
N ASN A 112 13.31 -3.87 4.77
CA ASN A 112 14.38 -2.86 4.61
C ASN A 112 15.19 -2.93 3.30
N ASP A 113 14.77 -3.74 2.33
CA ASP A 113 15.28 -3.80 0.97
C ASP A 113 14.25 -3.25 -0.05
N PRO A 114 14.71 -2.78 -1.23
CA PRO A 114 13.84 -2.28 -2.29
C PRO A 114 13.10 -3.41 -3.04
N SER A 115 13.48 -4.67 -2.82
CA SER A 115 12.94 -5.84 -3.49
C SER A 115 12.87 -7.04 -2.53
N TYR A 116 11.82 -7.82 -2.66
CA TYR A 116 11.65 -9.12 -2.04
C TYR A 116 12.08 -10.22 -3.00
N SER A 117 12.99 -11.10 -2.59
CA SER A 117 13.38 -12.27 -3.38
C SER A 117 13.36 -13.51 -2.51
N PHE A 118 12.46 -14.44 -2.82
CA PHE A 118 12.31 -15.69 -2.09
C PHE A 118 11.91 -16.81 -3.04
N ASP A 119 12.65 -17.92 -3.00
CA ASP A 119 12.30 -19.16 -3.71
C ASP A 119 12.05 -18.97 -5.22
N GLY A 120 12.84 -18.07 -5.83
CA GLY A 120 12.74 -17.72 -7.25
C GLY A 120 11.62 -16.73 -7.59
N LEU A 121 10.77 -16.33 -6.63
CA LEU A 121 9.82 -15.23 -6.77
C LEU A 121 10.52 -13.92 -6.41
N ASN A 122 10.55 -12.97 -7.33
CA ASN A 122 11.16 -11.67 -7.14
C ASN A 122 10.11 -10.57 -7.31
N VAL A 123 9.98 -9.70 -6.32
CA VAL A 123 8.98 -8.64 -6.28
C VAL A 123 9.64 -7.32 -5.93
N SER A 124 9.43 -6.30 -6.75
CA SER A 124 9.96 -4.95 -6.52
C SER A 124 8.89 -3.89 -6.72
N ALA A 125 8.99 -2.80 -5.98
CA ALA A 125 8.14 -1.63 -6.17
C ALA A 125 8.71 -0.75 -7.30
N GLU A 126 8.05 -0.72 -8.45
CA GLU A 126 8.42 0.14 -9.59
C GLU A 126 7.94 1.57 -9.41
N ARG A 127 6.78 1.73 -8.79
CA ARG A 127 6.13 3.03 -8.57
C ARG A 127 5.41 3.04 -7.23
N VAL A 128 5.52 4.18 -6.55
CA VAL A 128 4.89 4.40 -5.23
C VAL A 128 3.49 4.99 -5.34
N HIS A 129 3.22 5.82 -6.36
CA HIS A 129 1.91 6.45 -6.55
C HIS A 129 1.54 6.64 -8.04
N PRO A 130 0.44 6.00 -8.54
CA PRO A 130 -0.23 4.86 -7.93
C PRO A 130 0.75 3.66 -7.78
N PRO A 131 0.58 2.82 -6.74
CA PRO A 131 1.45 1.67 -6.50
C PRO A 131 1.49 0.70 -7.69
N LEU A 132 2.70 0.32 -8.08
CA LEU A 132 2.93 -0.68 -9.12
C LEU A 132 4.05 -1.61 -8.70
N PHE A 133 3.75 -2.90 -8.66
CA PHE A 133 4.69 -3.94 -8.31
C PHE A 133 5.12 -4.72 -9.54
N ARG A 134 6.42 -4.90 -9.73
CA ARG A 134 6.95 -5.83 -10.72
C ARG A 134 7.16 -7.17 -10.05
N VAL A 135 6.51 -8.18 -10.58
CA VAL A 135 6.52 -9.54 -10.05
C VAL A 135 7.13 -10.44 -11.12
N GLN A 136 8.15 -11.20 -10.74
CA GLN A 136 8.83 -12.13 -11.63
C GLN A 136 8.89 -13.50 -10.96
N ALA A 137 8.33 -14.52 -11.63
CA ALA A 137 8.39 -15.90 -11.19
C ALA A 137 9.39 -16.67 -12.05
N SER A 138 10.43 -17.22 -11.43
CA SER A 138 11.37 -18.12 -12.10
C SER A 138 10.67 -19.41 -12.57
N PRO A 139 11.15 -20.10 -13.62
CA PRO A 139 10.60 -21.40 -14.03
C PRO A 139 10.66 -22.49 -12.93
N GLN A 140 11.49 -22.30 -11.91
CA GLN A 140 11.63 -23.22 -10.77
C GLN A 140 10.88 -22.74 -9.51
N THR A 141 10.20 -21.59 -9.54
CA THR A 141 9.46 -21.06 -8.39
C THR A 141 8.34 -22.01 -8.00
N PRO A 142 8.24 -22.49 -6.74
CA PRO A 142 7.17 -23.40 -6.36
C PRO A 142 5.77 -22.84 -6.61
N VAL A 143 4.86 -23.73 -6.98
CA VAL A 143 3.45 -23.39 -7.20
C VAL A 143 2.79 -23.21 -5.84
N GLY A 144 2.08 -22.10 -5.64
CA GLY A 144 1.46 -21.81 -4.36
C GLY A 144 1.05 -20.35 -4.20
N VAL A 145 0.53 -20.05 -3.01
CA VAL A 145 0.17 -18.68 -2.60
C VAL A 145 1.30 -18.13 -1.75
N TYR A 146 1.76 -16.94 -2.10
CA TYR A 146 2.83 -16.22 -1.43
C TYR A 146 2.26 -14.97 -0.78
N ASP A 147 2.47 -14.83 0.53
CA ASP A 147 2.16 -13.60 1.28
C ASP A 147 3.45 -12.82 1.49
N ILE A 148 3.58 -11.70 0.79
CA ILE A 148 4.79 -10.88 0.78
C ILE A 148 4.62 -9.74 1.78
N PRO A 149 5.40 -9.69 2.86
CA PRO A 149 5.32 -8.61 3.83
C PRO A 149 5.88 -7.31 3.24
N ILE A 150 5.12 -6.24 3.37
CA ILE A 150 5.44 -4.90 2.86
C ILE A 150 5.32 -3.90 4.00
N LEU A 151 6.27 -2.97 4.07
CA LEU A 151 6.24 -1.79 4.90
C LEU A 151 5.94 -0.57 4.03
N ALA A 152 4.78 0.05 4.27
CA ALA A 152 4.36 1.25 3.58
C ALA A 152 4.32 2.44 4.54
N SER A 153 4.89 3.56 4.12
CA SER A 153 4.80 4.84 4.84
C SER A 153 3.84 5.76 4.13
N MET A 154 2.99 6.42 4.90
CA MET A 154 1.95 7.31 4.40
C MET A 154 2.08 8.67 5.03
N SER A 155 1.83 9.71 4.23
CA SER A 155 1.77 11.08 4.74
C SER A 155 0.40 11.40 5.28
N ILE A 156 0.36 12.00 6.46
CA ILE A 156 -0.85 12.56 7.06
C ILE A 156 -0.68 14.06 7.08
N GLN A 157 -1.72 14.76 6.62
CA GLN A 157 -1.80 16.21 6.71
C GLN A 157 -2.90 16.60 7.68
N THR A 158 -2.55 17.42 8.66
CA THR A 158 -3.49 18.05 9.59
C THR A 158 -3.69 19.51 9.23
N THR A 159 -4.91 20.00 9.45
CA THR A 159 -5.37 21.32 9.01
C THR A 159 -5.01 22.46 9.96
N SER A 160 -4.30 22.22 11.07
CA SER A 160 -4.05 23.24 12.08
C SER A 160 -2.65 23.23 12.67
N SER A 161 -1.87 24.26 12.35
CA SER A 161 -0.49 24.45 12.84
C SER A 161 -0.37 25.32 14.09
N LYS A 162 -1.46 25.78 14.71
CA LYS A 162 -1.42 26.78 15.80
C LYS A 162 -2.17 26.30 17.05
N LEU A 163 -1.52 26.27 18.22
CA LEU A 163 -2.18 26.10 19.53
C LEU A 163 -3.27 27.17 19.75
N PRO A 164 -4.34 26.88 20.49
CA PRO A 164 -5.20 27.91 21.04
C PRO A 164 -4.47 28.66 22.17
N MET A 165 -4.71 29.97 22.23
CA MET A 165 -4.45 30.77 23.42
C MET A 165 -5.41 30.28 24.50
N PHE A 166 -4.92 29.51 25.48
CA PHE A 166 -5.73 29.17 26.64
C PHE A 166 -5.74 30.38 27.57
N ASN A 167 -6.82 31.15 27.54
CA ASN A 167 -7.12 32.07 28.63
C ASN A 167 -7.70 31.23 29.75
N ASP A 168 -6.93 31.01 30.81
CA ASP A 168 -7.50 30.52 32.06
C ASP A 168 -8.50 31.57 32.57
N THR A 169 -9.78 31.22 32.52
CA THR A 169 -10.89 32.10 32.91
C THR A 169 -10.96 32.31 34.42
N VAL A 170 -10.15 31.58 35.21
CA VAL A 170 -10.18 31.65 36.68
C VAL A 170 -9.10 32.58 37.24
N THR A 171 -7.95 32.73 36.59
CA THR A 171 -6.84 33.58 37.09
C THR A 171 -6.51 34.78 36.21
N GLY A 172 -7.07 34.89 35.00
CA GLY A 172 -6.79 36.01 34.08
C GLY A 172 -5.33 36.09 33.62
N GLY A 173 -4.50 35.12 34.01
CA GLY A 173 -3.13 34.95 33.56
C GLY A 173 -3.12 34.00 32.37
N SER A 174 -2.73 34.51 31.21
CA SER A 174 -2.39 33.68 30.07
C SER A 174 -1.03 33.05 30.30
N ASP A 175 -0.99 31.73 30.47
CA ASP A 175 0.26 30.99 30.61
C ASP A 175 1.17 31.32 29.40
N PRO A 176 2.41 31.80 29.63
CA PRO A 176 3.32 32.23 28.58
C PRO A 176 3.62 31.11 27.56
N GLU A 177 3.39 29.83 27.90
CA GLU A 177 3.55 28.72 26.96
C GLU A 177 2.49 28.71 25.84
N PHE A 178 1.33 29.32 26.08
CA PHE A 178 0.16 29.37 25.19
C PHE A 178 -0.03 30.73 24.50
N GLN A 179 0.82 31.71 24.78
CA GLN A 179 0.84 32.97 24.08
C GLN A 179 1.78 32.91 22.88
N ILE A 180 1.23 33.23 21.70
CA ILE A 180 1.94 33.56 20.43
C ILE A 180 2.34 32.33 19.58
N SER A 181 1.59 32.15 18.47
CA SER A 181 1.94 31.56 17.16
C SER A 181 3.05 30.49 17.09
N LYS A 182 3.01 29.47 17.94
CA LYS A 182 3.89 28.30 17.80
C LYS A 182 3.37 27.40 16.68
N GLU A 183 4.23 27.13 15.70
CA GLU A 183 3.94 26.27 14.55
C GLU A 183 4.13 24.79 14.95
N TYR A 184 3.11 23.98 14.69
CA TYR A 184 3.12 22.54 14.89
C TYR A 184 3.28 21.84 13.54
N PRO A 185 3.96 20.68 13.51
CA PRO A 185 4.08 19.90 12.28
C PRO A 185 2.69 19.55 11.76
N THR A 186 2.34 20.09 10.60
CA THR A 186 1.08 19.79 9.91
C THR A 186 1.19 18.53 9.08
N THR A 187 2.40 18.11 8.74
CA THR A 187 2.65 16.88 8.01
C THR A 187 3.37 15.87 8.90
N GLY A 188 2.85 14.65 8.94
CA GLY A 188 3.43 13.51 9.63
C GLY A 188 3.54 12.30 8.72
N TYR A 189 4.33 11.32 9.12
CA TYR A 189 4.42 10.03 8.43
C TYR A 189 4.02 8.91 9.38
N ILE A 190 3.18 8.00 8.90
CA ILE A 190 2.85 6.75 9.59
C ILE A 190 3.33 5.59 8.74
N THR A 191 4.12 4.71 9.35
CA THR A 191 4.57 3.47 8.72
C THR A 191 3.77 2.31 9.28
N SER A 192 3.24 1.46 8.40
CA SER A 192 2.58 0.22 8.81
C SER A 192 2.88 -0.94 7.86
N LYS A 193 2.56 -2.14 8.33
CA LYS A 193 2.77 -3.41 7.64
C LYS A 193 1.52 -3.83 6.88
N ALA A 194 1.72 -4.36 5.69
CA ALA A 194 0.71 -4.97 4.85
C ALA A 194 1.26 -6.24 4.21
N ASN A 195 0.39 -7.09 3.68
CA ASN A 195 0.79 -8.27 2.91
C ASN A 195 0.26 -8.15 1.48
N LEU A 196 1.14 -8.37 0.49
CA LEU A 196 0.76 -8.54 -0.90
C LEU A 196 0.66 -10.03 -1.21
N THR A 197 -0.52 -10.50 -1.57
CA THR A 197 -0.76 -11.89 -1.89
C THR A 197 -0.61 -12.13 -3.39
N ILE A 198 0.25 -13.09 -3.76
CA ILE A 198 0.51 -13.47 -5.15
C ILE A 198 0.34 -14.97 -5.28
N THR A 199 -0.40 -15.40 -6.30
CA THR A 199 -0.57 -16.83 -6.60
C THR A 199 0.31 -17.21 -7.78
N VAL A 200 1.24 -18.14 -7.56
CA VAL A 200 2.07 -18.72 -8.61
C VAL A 200 1.42 -19.98 -9.15
N LEU A 201 1.14 -20.01 -10.45
CA LEU A 201 0.58 -21.14 -11.17
C LEU A 201 1.64 -21.93 -11.94
N PRO A 202 1.39 -23.22 -12.24
CA PRO A 202 2.24 -23.97 -13.16
C PRO A 202 2.26 -23.33 -14.55
N PRO A 203 3.29 -23.62 -15.36
CA PRO A 203 3.36 -23.18 -16.74
C PRO A 203 2.17 -23.75 -17.52
N LEU A 204 1.80 -23.07 -18.61
CA LEU A 204 0.79 -23.57 -19.54
C LEU A 204 1.14 -25.00 -19.97
N THR A 205 0.15 -25.87 -19.90
CA THR A 205 0.30 -27.24 -20.42
C THR A 205 0.38 -27.21 -21.95
N VAL A 206 1.05 -28.20 -22.55
CA VAL A 206 1.15 -28.32 -24.02
C VAL A 206 -0.23 -28.31 -24.69
N SER A 207 -1.23 -28.88 -24.02
CA SER A 207 -2.61 -28.85 -24.49
C SER A 207 -3.20 -27.45 -24.51
N GLU A 208 -3.00 -26.64 -23.47
CA GLU A 208 -3.49 -25.26 -23.42
C GLU A 208 -2.78 -24.38 -24.45
N THR A 209 -1.46 -24.54 -24.62
CA THR A 209 -0.70 -23.84 -25.67
C THR A 209 -1.23 -24.19 -27.07
N PHE A 210 -1.52 -25.48 -27.30
CA PHE A 210 -2.07 -25.95 -28.56
C PHE A 210 -3.48 -25.42 -28.82
N ILE A 211 -4.37 -25.43 -27.81
CA ILE A 211 -5.71 -24.87 -27.92
C ILE A 211 -5.63 -23.37 -28.22
N GLY A 212 -4.81 -22.61 -27.49
CA GLY A 212 -4.64 -21.18 -27.74
C GLY A 212 -4.10 -20.87 -29.13
N PHE A 213 -3.16 -21.68 -29.64
CA PHE A 213 -2.70 -21.57 -31.02
C PHE A 213 -3.84 -21.80 -32.02
N TRP A 214 -4.63 -22.86 -31.84
CA TRP A 214 -5.77 -23.17 -32.70
C TRP A 214 -6.90 -22.15 -32.61
N ASP A 215 -7.11 -21.51 -31.47
CA ASP A 215 -8.14 -20.48 -31.30
C ASP A 215 -7.78 -19.21 -32.10
N ILE A 216 -6.50 -18.84 -32.12
CA ILE A 216 -6.02 -17.65 -32.85
C ILE A 216 -5.93 -17.91 -34.37
N TRP A 217 -5.43 -19.08 -34.76
CA TRP A 217 -5.07 -19.37 -36.15
C TRP A 217 -6.00 -20.35 -36.86
N GLY A 218 -6.92 -20.98 -36.14
CA GLY A 218 -7.73 -22.09 -36.64
C GLY A 218 -8.56 -21.72 -37.85
N ASP A 219 -9.20 -20.56 -37.83
CA ASP A 219 -10.03 -20.08 -38.95
C ASP A 219 -9.19 -19.85 -40.21
N ALA A 220 -8.01 -19.23 -40.08
CA ALA A 220 -7.11 -18.98 -41.19
C ALA A 220 -6.57 -20.28 -41.79
N ILE A 221 -6.16 -21.22 -40.94
CA ILE A 221 -5.68 -22.54 -41.37
C ILE A 221 -6.80 -23.32 -42.03
N ALA A 222 -8.00 -23.33 -41.45
CA ALA A 222 -9.17 -24.02 -42.00
C ALA A 222 -9.53 -23.49 -43.40
N LEU A 223 -9.44 -22.17 -43.62
CA LEU A 223 -9.73 -21.55 -44.91
C LEU A 223 -8.72 -21.96 -45.99
N ILE A 224 -7.42 -22.00 -45.66
CA ILE A 224 -6.37 -22.49 -46.58
C ILE A 224 -6.60 -23.95 -46.93
N VAL A 225 -6.89 -24.79 -45.93
CA VAL A 225 -7.13 -26.23 -46.14
C VAL A 225 -8.39 -26.45 -46.98
N ALA A 226 -9.48 -25.74 -46.69
CA ALA A 226 -10.72 -25.81 -47.47
C ALA A 226 -10.50 -25.37 -48.92
N GLY A 227 -9.72 -24.31 -49.16
CA GLY A 227 -9.33 -23.86 -50.50
C GLY A 227 -8.55 -24.93 -51.27
N ALA A 228 -7.58 -25.58 -50.62
CA ALA A 228 -6.79 -26.64 -51.24
C ALA A 228 -7.63 -27.88 -51.58
N VAL A 229 -8.49 -28.33 -50.66
CA VAL A 229 -9.41 -29.47 -50.90
C VAL A 229 -10.40 -29.15 -52.01
N GLY A 230 -10.95 -27.94 -52.03
CA GLY A 230 -11.84 -27.48 -53.09
C GLY A 230 -11.17 -27.47 -54.46
N ALA A 231 -9.95 -26.93 -54.57
CA ALA A 231 -9.19 -26.93 -55.81
C ALA A 231 -8.87 -28.35 -56.31
N PHE A 232 -8.50 -29.25 -55.40
CA PHE A 232 -8.20 -30.64 -55.75
C PHE A 232 -9.45 -31.40 -56.20
N ALA A 233 -10.60 -31.19 -55.55
CA ALA A 233 -11.87 -31.78 -55.95
C ALA A 233 -12.28 -31.32 -57.36
N THR A 234 -12.16 -30.02 -57.67
CA THR A 234 -12.44 -29.48 -59.00
C THR A 234 -11.52 -30.09 -60.06
N PHE A 235 -10.22 -30.18 -59.78
CA PHE A 235 -9.26 -30.82 -60.69
C PHE A 235 -9.63 -32.27 -61.02
N LEU A 236 -10.03 -33.07 -60.03
CA LEU A 236 -10.45 -34.46 -60.24
C LEU A 236 -11.74 -34.57 -61.05
N VAL A 237 -12.73 -33.71 -60.77
CA VAL A 237 -14.00 -33.68 -61.51
C VAL A 237 -13.76 -33.29 -62.96
N ASP A 238 -12.96 -32.25 -63.22
CA ASP A 238 -12.62 -31.82 -64.58
C ASP A 238 -11.86 -32.92 -65.33
N HIS A 239 -10.93 -33.61 -64.67
CA HIS A 239 -10.19 -34.72 -65.26
C HIS A 239 -11.09 -35.93 -65.60
N LEU A 240 -12.09 -36.23 -64.77
CA LEU A 240 -13.07 -37.29 -65.04
C LEU A 240 -14.03 -36.90 -66.16
N LYS A 241 -14.43 -35.63 -66.24
CA LYS A 241 -15.31 -35.11 -67.30
C LYS A 241 -14.61 -35.12 -68.65
N SER A 242 -13.34 -34.70 -68.72
CA SER A 242 -12.58 -34.71 -69.98
C SER A 242 -12.38 -36.13 -70.54
N LYS A 243 -12.23 -37.13 -69.66
CA LYS A 243 -12.16 -38.56 -70.08
C LYS A 243 -13.49 -39.10 -70.58
N ARG A 244 -14.62 -38.53 -70.15
CA ARG A 244 -15.96 -38.94 -70.58
C ARG A 244 -16.36 -38.33 -71.92
N GLU A 245 -15.86 -37.14 -72.22
CA GLU A 245 -16.08 -36.45 -73.50
C GLU A 245 -15.14 -36.94 -74.63
N GLN A 246 -14.07 -37.67 -74.31
CA GLN A 246 -13.16 -38.31 -75.28
C GLN A 246 -13.55 -39.74 -75.69
N LYS A 247 -14.75 -40.21 -75.35
CA LYS A 247 -15.24 -41.55 -75.64
C LYS A 247 -16.57 -41.49 -76.38
#